data_AF-A0AAV6Z7N7-F1
#
_entry.id   AF-A0AAV6Z7N7-F1
#
_cell.length_a   1.000
_cell.length_b   1.000
_cell.length_c   1.000
_cell.angle_alpha   90.00
_cell.angle_beta   90.00
_cell.angle_gamma   90.00
#
_symmetry.space_group_name_H-M   'P 1'
#
loop_
_entity.id
_entity.type
_entity.pdbx_description
1 polymer ?
#
loop_
_entity_poly.entity_id
_entity_poly.type
_entity_poly.pdbx_seq_one_letter_code
_entity_poly.pdbx_strand_id
1 'polypeptide(L)'
;MEDREPFTLRSVLLIYNLALVGLSVYMFYEFLVTSVLAGYSYFCQPVDYSDSELGMRMARVCWWFFFSKVIELLDTVRISQ
;
A
#
# COMPACT_ATOMS: atom_id res chain seq x y z
N MET A 1 22.74 -14.16 -13.64
CA MET A 1 22.50 -13.29 -14.80
C MET A 1 23.84 -12.70 -15.16
N GLU A 2 24.57 -13.37 -16.04
CA GLU A 2 26.01 -13.08 -16.25
C GLU A 2 26.29 -12.28 -17.53
N ASP A 3 25.34 -12.16 -18.47
CA ASP A 3 25.66 -11.60 -19.80
C ASP A 3 24.45 -10.98 -20.53
N ARG A 4 23.69 -10.11 -19.86
CA ARG A 4 22.59 -9.37 -20.48
C ARG A 4 22.71 -7.88 -20.16
N GLU A 5 22.76 -7.05 -21.20
CA GLU A 5 22.78 -5.59 -21.07
C GLU A 5 21.55 -5.11 -20.27
N PRO A 6 21.72 -4.23 -19.27
CA PRO A 6 20.62 -3.80 -18.42
C PRO A 6 19.59 -3.02 -19.25
N PHE A 7 18.37 -3.55 -19.30
CA PHE A 7 17.25 -2.88 -19.97
C PHE A 7 17.09 -1.44 -19.46
N THR A 8 17.04 -0.47 -20.38
CA THR A 8 16.84 0.95 -20.11
C THR A 8 15.39 1.27 -19.73
N LEU A 9 14.85 0.62 -18.70
CA LEU A 9 13.48 0.80 -18.21
C LEU A 9 13.34 1.97 -17.22
N ARG A 10 14.22 2.97 -17.31
CA ARG A 10 14.34 4.07 -16.35
C ARG A 10 13.03 4.85 -16.18
N SER A 11 12.30 5.10 -17.27
CA SER A 11 11.00 5.78 -17.23
C SER A 11 9.89 4.93 -16.60
N VAL A 12 9.90 3.61 -16.85
CA VAL A 12 8.92 2.68 -16.26
C VAL A 12 9.14 2.59 -14.75
N LEU A 13 10.40 2.52 -14.31
CA LEU A 13 10.77 2.48 -12.89
C LEU A 13 10.39 3.79 -12.16
N LEU A 14 10.54 4.94 -12.83
CA LEU A 14 10.16 6.24 -12.29
C LEU A 14 8.64 6.38 -12.13
N ILE A 15 7.86 6.00 -13.14
CA ILE A 15 6.38 6.01 -13.07
C ILE A 15 5.90 5.05 -11.97
N TYR A 16 6.53 3.88 -11.89
CA TYR A 16 6.23 2.87 -10.88
C TYR A 16 6.45 3.38 -9.45
N ASN A 17 7.62 3.96 -9.17
CA ASN A 17 7.92 4.53 -7.85
C ASN A 17 6.97 5.69 -7.50
N LEU A 18 6.65 6.57 -8.46
CA LEU A 18 5.68 7.65 -8.24
C LEU A 18 4.27 7.13 -7.94
N ALA A 19 3.81 6.09 -8.65
CA ALA A 19 2.53 5.46 -8.39
C ALA A 19 2.47 4.84 -6.99
N LEU A 20 3.58 4.24 -6.54
CA LEU A 20 3.73 3.64 -5.21
C LEU A 20 3.69 4.68 -4.10
N VAL A 21 4.37 5.81 -4.28
CA VAL A 21 4.30 6.95 -3.36
C VAL A 21 2.87 7.51 -3.29
N GLY A 22 2.20 7.68 -4.44
CA GLY A 22 0.82 8.12 -4.50
C GLY A 22 -0.14 7.17 -3.78
N LEU A 23 0.01 5.86 -3.99
CA LEU A 23 -0.77 4.84 -3.32
C LEU A 23 -0.54 4.84 -1.80
N SER A 24 0.71 5.06 -1.36
CA SER A 24 1.08 5.19 0.05
C SER A 24 0.39 6.39 0.72
N VAL A 25 0.38 7.54 0.05
CA VAL A 25 -0.30 8.76 0.54
C VAL A 25 -1.81 8.54 0.62
N TYR A 26 -2.40 7.90 -0.40
CA TYR A 26 -3.82 7.56 -0.41
C TYR A 26 -4.22 6.66 0.77
N MET A 27 -3.47 5.57 1.01
CA MET A 27 -3.74 4.66 2.12
C MET A 27 -3.61 5.38 3.47
N PHE A 28 -2.58 6.20 3.64
CA PHE A 28 -2.37 6.98 4.87
C PHE A 28 -3.55 7.94 5.13
N TYR A 29 -4.01 8.63 4.10
CA TYR A 29 -5.18 9.52 4.19
C TYR A 29 -6.43 8.77 4.62
N GLU A 30 -6.74 7.64 3.98
CA GLU A 30 -7.93 6.83 4.31
C GLU A 30 -7.86 6.25 5.72
N PHE A 31 -6.70 5.79 6.18
CA PHE A 31 -6.49 5.32 7.55
C PHE A 31 -6.73 6.43 8.58
N LEU A 32 -6.20 7.64 8.31
CA LEU A 32 -6.32 8.78 9.21
C LEU A 32 -7.77 9.28 9.28
N VAL A 33 -8.44 9.41 8.14
CA VAL A 33 -9.85 9.81 8.10
C VAL A 33 -10.74 8.79 8.80
N THR A 34 -10.52 7.50 8.56
CA THR A 34 -11.31 6.42 9.18
C THR A 34 -11.07 6.35 10.69
N SER A 35 -9.82 6.50 11.15
CA SER A 35 -9.51 6.46 12.59
C SER A 35 -10.06 7.67 13.35
N VAL A 36 -10.00 8.87 12.75
CA VAL A 36 -10.57 10.09 13.33
C VAL A 36 -12.10 10.02 13.38
N LEU A 37 -12.76 9.59 12.29
CA LEU A 37 -14.22 9.45 12.25
C LEU A 37 -14.74 8.39 13.22
N ALA A 38 -14.01 7.28 13.36
CA ALA A 38 -14.39 6.20 14.26
C ALA A 38 -13.98 6.46 15.73
N GLY A 39 -13.28 7.56 16.02
CA GLY A 39 -12.85 7.91 17.38
C GLY A 39 -11.92 6.88 18.01
N TYR A 40 -11.05 6.27 17.20
CA TYR A 40 -10.19 5.18 17.66
C TYR A 40 -9.21 5.63 18.73
N SER A 41 -9.08 4.84 19.79
CA SER A 41 -7.99 5.01 20.76
C SER A 41 -6.67 4.64 20.10
N TYR A 42 -5.63 5.46 20.30
CA TYR A 42 -4.27 5.19 19.81
C TYR A 42 -3.59 3.99 20.50
N PHE A 43 -4.24 3.41 21.52
CA PHE A 43 -3.77 2.23 22.23
C PHE A 43 -4.40 0.95 21.65
N CYS A 44 -5.09 0.18 22.47
CA CYS A 44 -5.74 -1.05 22.08
C CYS A 44 -7.15 -0.72 21.57
N GLN A 45 -7.34 -0.80 20.25
CA GLN A 45 -8.67 -0.79 19.64
C GLN A 45 -9.00 -2.20 19.13
N PRO A 46 -10.09 -2.82 19.58
CA PRO A 46 -10.51 -4.11 19.05
C PRO A 46 -10.93 -3.98 17.59
N VAL A 47 -10.70 -5.05 16.82
CA VAL A 47 -11.18 -5.12 15.44
C VAL A 47 -12.70 -5.26 15.46
N ASP A 48 -13.38 -4.30 14.84
CA ASP A 48 -14.81 -4.40 14.58
C ASP A 48 -15.04 -5.30 13.37
N TYR A 49 -15.67 -6.46 13.62
CA TYR A 49 -16.04 -7.44 12.59
C TYR A 49 -17.47 -7.25 12.08
N SER A 50 -18.17 -6.21 12.53
CA SER A 50 -19.51 -5.89 12.00
C SER A 50 -19.43 -5.27 10.61
N ASP A 51 -20.52 -5.37 9.84
CA ASP A 51 -20.67 -4.73 8.52
C ASP A 51 -20.91 -3.22 8.61
N SER A 52 -20.34 -2.55 9.62
CA SER A 52 -20.41 -1.10 9.77
C SER A 52 -19.69 -0.41 8.62
N GLU A 53 -20.24 0.71 8.12
CA GLU A 53 -19.64 1.42 6.98
C GLU A 53 -18.17 1.82 7.23
N LEU A 54 -17.85 2.18 8.47
CA LEU A 54 -16.50 2.54 8.90
C LEU A 54 -15.59 1.31 9.02
N GLY A 55 -16.07 0.20 9.58
CA GLY A 55 -15.33 -1.07 9.65
C GLY A 55 -15.00 -1.62 8.26
N MET A 56 -15.98 -1.60 7.35
CA MET A 56 -15.80 -2.01 5.95
C MET A 56 -14.89 -1.08 5.15
N ARG A 57 -14.86 0.23 5.49
CA ARG A 57 -13.88 1.15 4.92
C ARG A 57 -12.46 0.81 5.39
N MET A 58 -12.27 0.58 6.68
CA MET A 58 -10.97 0.15 7.24
C MET A 58 -10.48 -1.16 6.60
N ALA A 59 -11.36 -2.16 6.48
CA ALA A 59 -11.03 -3.45 5.87
C ALA A 59 -10.57 -3.33 4.42
N ARG A 60 -11.22 -2.47 3.62
CA ARG A 60 -10.81 -2.19 2.22
C ARG A 60 -9.42 -1.56 2.15
N VAL A 61 -9.10 -0.63 3.04
CA VAL A 61 -7.78 0.02 3.09
C VAL A 61 -6.71 -0.98 3.50
N CYS A 62 -6.99 -1.85 4.50
CA CYS A 62 -6.11 -2.95 4.87
C CYS A 62 -5.85 -3.91 3.70
N TRP A 63 -6.86 -4.21 2.89
CA TRP A 63 -6.71 -5.03 1.69
C TRP A 63 -5.80 -4.36 0.64
N TRP A 64 -5.99 -3.06 0.39
CA TRP A 64 -5.10 -2.28 -0.49
C TRP A 64 -3.66 -2.23 0.03
N PHE A 65 -3.47 -2.14 1.35
CA PHE A 65 -2.14 -2.20 1.96
C PHE A 65 -1.45 -3.54 1.74
N PHE A 66 -2.19 -4.65 1.90
CA PHE A 66 -1.65 -5.98 1.59
C PHE A 66 -1.26 -6.11 0.12
N PHE A 67 -2.12 -5.62 -0.79
CA PHE A 67 -1.82 -5.62 -2.22
C PHE A 67 -0.59 -4.76 -2.57
N SER A 68 -0.45 -3.60 -1.93
CA SER A 68 0.74 -2.74 -2.06
C SER A 68 2.03 -3.48 -1.73
N LYS A 69 2.03 -4.33 -0.70
CA LYS A 69 3.23 -5.11 -0.30
C LYS A 69 3.66 -6.11 -1.36
N VAL A 70 2.71 -6.70 -2.08
CA VAL A 70 3.00 -7.58 -3.23
C VAL A 70 3.65 -6.78 -4.36
N ILE A 71 3.14 -5.58 -4.62
CA ILE A 71 3.74 -4.67 -5.61
C ILE A 71 5.17 -4.31 -5.19
N GLU A 72 5.39 -3.83 -3.96
CA GLU A 72 6.74 -3.51 -3.45
C GLU A 72 7.73 -4.67 -3.59
N LEU A 73 7.30 -5.93 -3.37
CA LEU A 73 8.16 -7.09 -3.55
C LEU A 73 8.63 -7.29 -5.00
N LEU A 74 7.82 -6.90 -5.99
CA LEU A 74 8.18 -6.96 -7.41
C LEU A 74 9.31 -5.98 -7.79
N ASP A 75 9.50 -4.91 -7.01
CA ASP A 75 10.62 -3.98 -7.19
C ASP A 75 11.96 -4.70 -6.90
N THR A 76 12.03 -5.44 -5.80
CA THR A 76 13.21 -6.21 -5.38
C THR A 76 13.57 -7.33 -6.38
N VAL A 77 12.56 -7.99 -6.94
CA VAL A 77 12.76 -9.08 -7.92
C VAL A 77 13.35 -8.56 -9.24
N ARG A 78 13.04 -7.33 -9.65
CA ARG A 78 13.62 -6.71 -10.85
C ARG A 78 15.06 -6.21 -10.69
N ILE A 79 15.55 -6.05 -9.46
CA ILE A 79 16.93 -5.60 -9.17
C ILE A 79 17.92 -6.78 -9.03
N SER A 80 17.42 -8.00 -8.80
CA SER A 80 18.23 -9.21 -8.55
C SER A 80 18.32 -10.17 -9.76
N GLN A 81 17.89 -9.71 -10.94
CA GLN A 81 17.90 -10.40 -12.23
C GLN A 81 18.57 -9.50 -13.26
#